data_AF-A0A7Y9S2T7-F1
#
_entry.id   AF-A0A7Y9S2T7-F1
#
_cell.length_a   1.000
_cell.length_b   1.000
_cell.length_c   1.000
_cell.angle_alpha   90.00
_cell.angle_beta   90.00
_cell.angle_gamma   90.00
#
_symmetry.space_group_name_H-M   'P 1'
#
loop_
_entity.id
_entity.type
_entity.pdbx_description
1 polymer ?
#
loop_
_entity_poly.entity_id
_entity_poly.type
_entity_poly.pdbx_seq_one_letter_code
_entity_poly.pdbx_strand_id
1 'polypeptide(L)'
;MRTKRSGIVLTLATVLAVTLLDVGGTANADPQGDEPPTMAEKKLAEELSSESLQTEEQPVQEIEQLSAARKAAAAKEVRLTSNGAWSWYMDPRVLESSRATYLGYVARSGSVMLTSVRHSDALMTTTTLRARQERDDHNAPALVQTPGRKIVAFWAGHALAPVRYRISRGADDISAMSATRSLKGSGLENAPATYVQAFYLRGSGRPYHLLTRRDSDRMWMLTTSKDLRTWSKAVEVIKRPSWNVDTWPYVEATSDGWRRIHLTMTDGHPSNDVDTSLFHMYYRTDDHTLRRSSGSVITTLSATRQRPANPRLGTTIYNGRSIDGRVRVYDVALADGRPAVVFTTIDRSVSARTYTHKWSRLGYDGRWKTYTLARRRGSPRGLAIDSGDGYKVHLVNGVGGDDQVHELNTPDHGRTWTATPISGAASDLRNPTSPWGAAQKFSVLWMKGRYDGFRDFRTGIRGSTTGHIPITLGLSVPSDWRRTGRVTGIARQGIGGPREAWLKVWLLVKEPGGKQRWVRSATTSSTGRVSVPVNRFYKRGTTLRLYTSGDAERGAAYSSVFTVR
;
A
#
# COMPACT_ATOMS: atom_id res chain seq x y z
N MET A 1 -36.44 84.07 -12.41
CA MET A 1 -35.67 84.18 -13.68
C MET A 1 -35.28 82.76 -14.10
N ARG A 2 -36.08 82.07 -14.92
CA ARG A 2 -35.94 81.88 -16.40
C ARG A 2 -34.54 81.35 -16.75
N THR A 3 -34.33 80.14 -17.30
CA THR A 3 -35.02 79.45 -18.42
C THR A 3 -34.69 77.93 -18.45
N LYS A 4 -35.70 77.05 -18.64
CA LYS A 4 -36.10 76.23 -19.84
C LYS A 4 -35.45 74.82 -19.91
N ARG A 5 -36.21 73.71 -19.73
CA ARG A 5 -36.94 72.85 -20.72
C ARG A 5 -35.97 72.09 -21.66
N SER A 6 -35.99 70.76 -21.83
CA SER A 6 -37.04 69.79 -22.20
C SER A 6 -36.53 68.36 -21.85
N GLY A 7 -37.25 67.27 -21.59
CA GLY A 7 -38.53 66.75 -22.08
C GLY A 7 -38.27 65.52 -22.97
N ILE A 8 -38.52 64.30 -22.46
CA ILE A 8 -39.04 63.07 -23.14
C ILE A 8 -39.30 62.00 -22.04
N VAL A 9 -40.32 61.19 -22.28
CA VAL A 9 -41.21 60.51 -21.32
C VAL A 9 -41.25 59.00 -21.58
N LEU A 10 -41.56 58.23 -20.51
CA LEU A 10 -42.11 56.85 -20.45
C LEU A 10 -41.12 55.68 -20.61
N THR A 11 -41.17 54.58 -19.84
CA THR A 11 -42.26 53.98 -19.03
C THR A 11 -41.70 53.12 -17.88
N LEU A 12 -42.38 53.19 -16.73
CA LEU A 12 -42.30 52.30 -15.57
C LEU A 12 -42.82 50.89 -15.90
N ALA A 13 -42.18 49.86 -15.36
CA ALA A 13 -42.85 48.62 -14.98
C ALA A 13 -42.31 48.14 -13.63
N THR A 14 -43.07 48.46 -12.59
CA THR A 14 -42.95 47.95 -11.22
C THR A 14 -43.64 46.60 -11.14
N VAL A 15 -43.04 45.56 -10.50
CA VAL A 15 -43.75 44.68 -9.56
C VAL A 15 -42.74 44.03 -8.57
N LEU A 16 -42.93 44.43 -7.32
CA LEU A 16 -42.76 43.76 -6.02
C LEU A 16 -41.58 42.83 -5.73
N ALA A 17 -40.81 43.30 -4.76
CA ALA A 17 -40.06 42.52 -3.80
C ALA A 17 -40.97 41.62 -2.94
N VAL A 18 -40.51 40.41 -2.67
CA VAL A 18 -40.75 39.72 -1.40
C VAL A 18 -39.41 39.65 -0.68
N THR A 19 -39.31 40.40 0.40
CA THR A 19 -38.26 40.37 1.40
C THR A 19 -38.33 39.07 2.19
N LEU A 20 -37.23 38.33 2.27
CA LEU A 20 -36.90 37.54 3.45
C LEU A 20 -35.42 37.74 3.77
N LEU A 21 -35.21 38.26 4.97
CA LEU A 21 -33.95 38.60 5.59
C LEU A 21 -33.06 37.36 5.79
N ASP A 22 -31.90 37.41 5.16
CA ASP A 22 -30.56 37.35 5.75
C ASP A 22 -30.33 36.50 7.01
N VAL A 23 -29.56 35.41 6.86
CA VAL A 23 -28.56 34.97 7.85
C VAL A 23 -27.36 34.32 7.13
N GLY A 24 -26.28 35.09 6.94
CA GLY A 24 -24.90 34.61 7.15
C GLY A 24 -24.23 33.82 6.03
N GLY A 25 -23.89 34.48 4.92
CA GLY A 25 -22.91 33.97 3.96
C GLY A 25 -21.48 34.13 4.47
N THR A 26 -20.80 33.01 4.73
CA THR A 26 -19.33 33.01 4.89
C THR A 26 -18.67 32.94 3.52
N ALA A 27 -17.65 33.78 3.34
CA ALA A 27 -16.97 34.06 2.09
C ALA A 27 -16.47 32.80 1.37
N ASN A 28 -16.90 32.63 0.12
CA ASN A 28 -16.18 31.83 -0.85
C ASN A 28 -14.85 32.51 -1.13
N ALA A 29 -13.76 31.89 -0.68
CA ALA A 29 -12.43 32.24 -1.14
C ALA A 29 -12.29 31.84 -2.61
N ASP A 30 -12.14 32.84 -3.46
CA ASP A 30 -11.75 32.74 -4.86
C ASP A 30 -10.46 31.90 -4.99
N PRO A 31 -10.43 30.82 -5.79
CA PRO A 31 -9.19 30.09 -6.04
C PRO A 31 -8.27 30.96 -6.89
N GLN A 32 -7.07 31.22 -6.38
CA GLN A 32 -6.03 32.02 -7.02
C GLN A 32 -5.87 31.71 -8.52
N GLY A 33 -6.16 32.73 -9.35
CA GLY A 33 -5.55 33.07 -10.63
C GLY A 33 -5.15 31.93 -11.58
N ASP A 34 -5.95 31.75 -12.64
CA ASP A 34 -5.62 30.96 -13.82
C ASP A 34 -4.39 31.52 -14.56
N GLU A 35 -3.20 30.99 -14.29
CA GLU A 35 -2.08 31.16 -15.21
C GLU A 35 -2.24 30.21 -16.42
N PRO A 36 -2.16 30.72 -17.66
CA PRO A 36 -2.22 29.89 -18.86
C PRO A 36 -1.07 28.86 -18.90
N PRO A 37 -1.26 27.70 -19.55
CA PRO A 37 -0.20 26.70 -19.70
C PRO A 37 1.02 27.33 -20.35
N THR A 38 2.20 27.07 -19.78
CA THR A 38 3.44 27.61 -20.33
C THR A 38 3.74 27.07 -21.72
N MET A 39 4.58 27.78 -22.46
CA MET A 39 5.09 27.31 -23.76
C MET A 39 5.67 25.90 -23.68
N ALA A 40 6.34 25.54 -22.58
CA ALA A 40 6.84 24.18 -22.36
C ALA A 40 5.71 23.15 -22.19
N GLU A 41 4.63 23.49 -21.48
CA GLU A 41 3.47 22.61 -21.32
C GLU A 41 2.67 22.48 -22.63
N LYS A 42 2.56 23.55 -23.42
CA LYS A 42 1.94 23.54 -24.76
C LYS A 42 2.73 22.69 -25.75
N LYS A 43 4.04 22.95 -25.87
CA LYS A 43 4.95 22.18 -26.73
C LYS A 43 4.93 20.69 -26.39
N LEU A 44 4.89 20.35 -25.10
CA LEU A 44 4.82 18.96 -24.66
C LEU A 44 3.48 18.29 -24.95
N ALA A 45 2.38 19.05 -24.91
CA ALA A 45 1.08 18.55 -25.35
C ALA A 45 1.06 18.25 -26.87
N GLU A 46 1.81 19.03 -27.66
CA GLU A 46 2.06 18.81 -29.10
C GLU A 46 3.05 17.65 -29.35
N GLU A 47 4.12 17.50 -28.56
CA GLU A 47 5.06 16.36 -28.66
C GLU A 47 4.37 15.02 -28.30
N LEU A 48 3.42 15.04 -27.35
CA LEU A 48 2.54 13.91 -27.03
C LEU A 48 1.55 13.56 -28.16
N SER A 49 1.43 14.38 -29.22
CA SER A 49 0.51 14.10 -30.34
C SER A 49 1.18 13.43 -31.54
N SER A 50 2.52 13.44 -31.67
CA SER A 50 3.18 13.10 -32.95
C SER A 50 4.31 12.06 -32.91
N GLU A 51 5.16 11.98 -31.88
CA GLU A 51 6.37 11.11 -31.92
C GLU A 51 6.33 9.83 -31.07
N SER A 52 5.36 9.69 -30.16
CA SER A 52 5.28 8.54 -29.21
C SER A 52 3.98 7.73 -29.33
N LEU A 53 3.18 8.01 -30.36
CA LEU A 53 1.87 7.40 -30.53
C LEU A 53 2.03 5.99 -31.12
N GLN A 54 1.91 4.97 -30.28
CA GLN A 54 1.85 3.60 -30.75
C GLN A 54 0.50 3.35 -31.45
N THR A 55 0.53 3.16 -32.77
CA THR A 55 -0.65 2.93 -33.61
C THR A 55 -0.97 1.46 -33.85
N GLU A 56 -0.03 0.56 -33.55
CA GLU A 56 -0.19 -0.89 -33.70
C GLU A 56 -0.09 -1.61 -32.35
N GLU A 57 -0.77 -2.74 -32.18
CA GLU A 57 -0.69 -3.51 -30.94
C GLU A 57 0.69 -4.15 -30.77
N GLN A 58 1.33 -3.95 -29.61
CA GLN A 58 2.56 -4.67 -29.26
C GLN A 58 2.28 -6.16 -29.06
N PRO A 59 3.09 -7.09 -29.61
CA PRO A 59 2.92 -8.51 -29.33
C PRO A 59 3.10 -8.82 -27.84
N VAL A 60 2.35 -9.81 -27.35
CA VAL A 60 2.57 -10.37 -26.01
C VAL A 60 3.95 -11.05 -25.99
N GLN A 61 4.75 -10.80 -24.96
CA GLN A 61 6.06 -11.45 -24.81
C GLN A 61 5.91 -12.96 -24.70
N GLU A 62 6.89 -13.69 -25.22
CA GLU A 62 6.99 -15.13 -25.00
C GLU A 62 7.27 -15.38 -23.51
N ILE A 63 6.39 -16.14 -22.88
CA ILE A 63 6.46 -16.50 -21.47
C ILE A 63 6.53 -18.03 -21.37
N GLU A 64 7.71 -18.56 -21.03
CA GLU A 64 7.86 -19.98 -20.69
C GLU A 64 7.15 -20.25 -19.37
N GLN A 65 6.11 -21.08 -19.41
CA GLN A 65 5.43 -21.51 -18.19
C GLN A 65 6.19 -22.66 -17.54
N LEU A 66 6.65 -22.43 -16.32
CA LEU A 66 7.34 -23.43 -15.51
C LEU A 66 6.31 -24.18 -14.66
N SER A 67 6.37 -25.51 -14.68
CA SER A 67 5.50 -26.34 -13.85
C SER A 67 5.80 -26.15 -12.36
N ALA A 68 4.77 -26.26 -11.52
CA ALA A 68 4.95 -26.27 -10.07
C ALA A 68 5.88 -27.42 -9.60
N ALA A 69 6.02 -28.50 -10.39
CA ALA A 69 6.91 -29.64 -10.11
C ALA A 69 8.40 -29.34 -10.33
N ARG A 70 8.77 -28.36 -11.20
CA ARG A 70 10.14 -27.81 -11.24
C ARG A 70 10.50 -27.08 -9.94
N LYS A 71 9.53 -26.82 -9.06
CA LYS A 71 9.69 -26.35 -7.69
C LYS A 71 9.71 -27.52 -6.70
N ALA A 72 10.68 -28.42 -6.84
CA ALA A 72 11.07 -29.27 -5.72
C ALA A 72 11.97 -28.46 -4.77
N ALA A 73 11.43 -28.14 -3.58
CA ALA A 73 12.05 -27.48 -2.41
C ALA A 73 12.09 -25.92 -2.40
N ALA A 74 11.15 -25.29 -1.67
CA ALA A 74 11.46 -24.38 -0.53
C ALA A 74 10.25 -23.50 -0.11
N ALA A 75 9.48 -22.94 -1.05
CA ALA A 75 8.47 -21.91 -0.71
C ALA A 75 7.02 -22.43 -0.70
N LYS A 76 6.30 -22.17 0.40
CA LYS A 76 4.92 -22.59 0.69
C LYS A 76 3.95 -21.41 0.82
N GLU A 77 2.71 -21.60 0.35
CA GLU A 77 1.60 -20.67 0.61
C GLU A 77 1.17 -20.77 2.08
N VAL A 78 1.23 -19.65 2.79
CA VAL A 78 0.78 -19.54 4.17
C VAL A 78 -0.29 -18.48 4.34
N ARG A 79 -1.17 -18.68 5.33
CA ARG A 79 -2.14 -17.67 5.77
C ARG A 79 -1.56 -16.85 6.90
N LEU A 80 -1.54 -15.53 6.73
CA LEU A 80 -1.13 -14.58 7.75
C LEU A 80 -2.33 -14.09 8.55
N THR A 81 -3.42 -13.75 7.87
CA THR A 81 -4.70 -13.39 8.52
C THR A 81 -5.87 -13.79 7.65
N SER A 82 -7.02 -14.12 8.24
CA SER A 82 -8.30 -14.31 7.55
C SER A 82 -9.14 -13.03 7.46
N ASN A 83 -8.58 -11.90 7.88
CA ASN A 83 -9.29 -10.64 8.03
C ASN A 83 -8.35 -9.46 7.75
N GLY A 84 -8.23 -9.08 6.47
CA GLY A 84 -7.39 -7.96 6.08
C GLY A 84 -7.53 -7.60 4.61
N ALA A 85 -7.51 -6.30 4.33
CA ALA A 85 -7.40 -5.75 2.99
C ALA A 85 -6.42 -4.57 2.91
N TRP A 86 -5.94 -4.31 1.69
CA TRP A 86 -5.17 -3.13 1.31
C TRP A 86 -5.46 -2.72 -0.14
N SER A 87 -5.36 -1.43 -0.41
CA SER A 87 -5.18 -0.88 -1.76
C SER A 87 -3.71 -0.97 -2.19
N TRP A 88 -3.44 -0.94 -3.50
CA TRP A 88 -2.07 -0.98 -4.03
C TRP A 88 -1.33 0.37 -3.99
N TYR A 89 -2.00 1.48 -3.68
CA TYR A 89 -1.40 2.82 -3.68
C TYR A 89 -0.71 3.24 -2.36
N MET A 90 -0.52 2.33 -1.40
CA MET A 90 0.11 2.66 -0.11
C MET A 90 1.35 1.82 0.12
N ASP A 91 2.53 2.45 0.09
CA ASP A 91 3.79 1.73 0.15
C ASP A 91 4.84 2.35 1.07
N PRO A 92 5.62 1.53 1.79
CA PRO A 92 5.54 0.07 1.85
C PRO A 92 4.40 -0.40 2.76
N ARG A 93 3.44 -1.18 2.24
CA ARG A 93 2.42 -1.87 3.09
C ARG A 93 2.99 -3.14 3.73
N VAL A 94 4.04 -3.69 3.16
CA VAL A 94 4.82 -4.81 3.70
C VAL A 94 6.27 -4.39 3.78
N LEU A 95 6.87 -4.51 4.96
CA LEU A 95 8.25 -4.14 5.24
C LEU A 95 8.97 -5.35 5.82
N GLU A 96 10.16 -5.65 5.34
CA GLU A 96 11.00 -6.73 5.85
C GLU A 96 12.29 -6.20 6.47
N SER A 97 12.51 -6.52 7.75
CA SER A 97 13.76 -6.26 8.46
C SER A 97 14.61 -7.51 8.55
N SER A 98 15.82 -7.42 9.10
CA SER A 98 16.63 -8.60 9.40
C SER A 98 15.97 -9.56 10.41
N ARG A 99 14.97 -9.10 11.18
CA ARG A 99 14.36 -9.86 12.28
C ARG A 99 12.92 -10.31 12.00
N ALA A 100 12.16 -9.58 11.20
CA ALA A 100 10.76 -9.87 10.97
C ALA A 100 10.22 -9.24 9.68
N THR A 101 9.15 -9.83 9.16
CA THR A 101 8.28 -9.23 8.15
C THR A 101 7.10 -8.56 8.84
N TYR A 102 6.82 -7.31 8.49
CA TYR A 102 5.72 -6.49 8.99
C TYR A 102 4.70 -6.26 7.89
N LEU A 103 3.43 -6.43 8.17
CA LEU A 103 2.33 -6.20 7.23
C LEU A 103 1.25 -5.31 7.84
N GLY A 104 0.95 -4.23 7.12
CA GLY A 104 -0.13 -3.30 7.40
C GLY A 104 -1.40 -3.67 6.66
N TYR A 105 -2.56 -3.60 7.32
CA TYR A 105 -3.84 -3.87 6.66
C TYR A 105 -5.03 -3.28 7.41
N VAL A 106 -6.19 -3.25 6.77
CA VAL A 106 -7.46 -2.87 7.39
C VAL A 106 -8.31 -4.12 7.62
N ALA A 107 -8.72 -4.34 8.86
CA ALA A 107 -9.64 -5.41 9.21
C ALA A 107 -11.07 -5.05 8.79
N ARG A 108 -11.94 -6.06 8.61
CA ARG A 108 -13.39 -5.88 8.32
C ARG A 108 -14.12 -5.00 9.33
N SER A 109 -13.61 -4.87 10.56
CA SER A 109 -14.14 -3.96 11.58
C SER A 109 -13.81 -2.48 11.32
N GLY A 110 -13.06 -2.18 10.26
CA GLY A 110 -12.49 -0.86 9.98
C GLY A 110 -11.28 -0.50 10.82
N SER A 111 -10.69 -1.46 11.55
CA SER A 111 -9.50 -1.22 12.35
C SER A 111 -8.24 -1.26 11.48
N VAL A 112 -7.36 -0.29 11.66
CA VAL A 112 -6.01 -0.27 11.07
C VAL A 112 -5.11 -1.15 11.91
N MET A 113 -4.55 -2.18 11.29
CA MET A 113 -3.81 -3.26 11.93
C MET A 113 -2.36 -3.27 11.46
N LEU A 114 -1.47 -3.70 12.35
CA LEU A 114 -0.08 -4.04 12.02
C LEU A 114 0.24 -5.40 12.62
N THR A 115 0.74 -6.32 11.80
CA THR A 115 1.20 -7.64 12.25
C THR A 115 2.68 -7.80 11.91
N SER A 116 3.43 -8.48 12.75
CA SER A 116 4.79 -8.94 12.49
C SER A 116 4.87 -10.46 12.51
N VAL A 117 5.75 -11.02 11.69
CA VAL A 117 6.14 -12.43 11.66
C VAL A 117 7.64 -12.49 11.86
N ARG A 118 8.09 -13.01 13.01
CA ARG A 118 9.52 -13.09 13.33
C ARG A 118 10.22 -14.15 12.47
N HIS A 119 11.37 -13.85 11.91
CA HIS A 119 12.08 -14.73 10.96
C HIS A 119 12.63 -16.01 11.58
N SER A 120 12.98 -15.98 12.86
CA SER A 120 13.61 -17.13 13.53
C SER A 120 12.65 -18.30 13.74
N ASP A 121 11.40 -18.00 14.07
CA ASP A 121 10.43 -19.00 14.54
C ASP A 121 8.98 -18.71 14.12
N ALA A 122 8.77 -17.78 13.19
CA ALA A 122 7.46 -17.32 12.71
C ALA A 122 6.50 -16.87 13.82
N LEU A 123 7.02 -16.46 14.99
CA LEU A 123 6.18 -15.91 16.05
C LEU A 123 5.46 -14.65 15.56
N MET A 124 4.13 -14.66 15.72
CA MET A 124 3.27 -13.55 15.31
C MET A 124 3.00 -12.58 16.46
N THR A 125 3.06 -11.28 16.17
CA THR A 125 2.54 -10.22 17.03
C THR A 125 1.60 -9.35 16.22
N THR A 126 0.47 -8.96 16.80
CA THR A 126 -0.50 -8.07 16.14
C THR A 126 -0.86 -6.93 17.07
N THR A 127 -0.90 -5.72 16.53
CA THR A 127 -1.30 -4.52 17.25
C THR A 127 -2.33 -3.74 16.44
N THR A 128 -3.29 -3.14 17.15
CA THR A 128 -4.28 -2.25 16.57
C THR A 128 -3.74 -0.82 16.62
N LEU A 129 -3.44 -0.24 15.46
CA LEU A 129 -2.95 1.14 15.36
C LEU A 129 -4.09 2.14 15.58
N ARG A 130 -5.25 1.84 15.00
CA ARG A 130 -6.49 2.60 15.18
C ARG A 130 -7.68 1.65 15.13
N ALA A 131 -8.48 1.63 16.19
CA ALA A 131 -9.69 0.81 16.24
C ALA A 131 -10.80 1.48 15.42
N ARG A 132 -11.49 0.68 14.59
CA ARG A 132 -12.76 1.03 13.92
C ARG A 132 -12.75 2.42 13.28
N GLN A 133 -11.69 2.75 12.53
CA GLN A 133 -11.64 4.01 11.79
C GLN A 133 -12.71 4.02 10.69
N GLU A 134 -12.58 3.08 9.76
CA GLU A 134 -13.47 2.91 8.62
C GLU A 134 -13.09 1.60 7.93
N ARG A 135 -14.09 0.83 7.49
CA ARG A 135 -13.86 -0.34 6.64
C ARG A 135 -13.58 0.15 5.22
N ASP A 136 -12.34 0.54 4.98
CA ASP A 136 -11.82 1.01 3.70
C ASP A 136 -10.36 0.55 3.54
N ASP A 137 -10.06 -0.19 2.48
CA ASP A 137 -8.71 -0.71 2.25
C ASP A 137 -7.66 0.36 1.93
N HIS A 138 -8.07 1.61 1.66
CA HIS A 138 -7.20 2.78 1.46
C HIS A 138 -6.63 3.33 2.77
N ASN A 139 -7.05 2.76 3.91
CA ASN A 139 -6.61 3.17 5.23
C ASN A 139 -5.49 2.26 5.79
N ALA A 140 -4.95 1.33 4.98
CA ALA A 140 -3.83 0.50 5.43
C ALA A 140 -2.56 1.35 5.63
N PRO A 141 -1.68 0.98 6.55
CA PRO A 141 -0.53 1.81 6.86
C PRO A 141 0.65 1.55 5.93
N ALA A 142 1.38 2.61 5.58
CA ALA A 142 2.73 2.54 5.05
C ALA A 142 3.75 2.45 6.20
N LEU A 143 4.84 1.71 5.98
CA LEU A 143 5.77 1.27 7.01
C LEU A 143 7.20 1.72 6.75
N VAL A 144 7.89 2.16 7.80
CA VAL A 144 9.31 2.52 7.76
C VAL A 144 10.03 1.96 8.98
N GLN A 145 11.24 1.44 8.81
CA GLN A 145 12.15 1.12 9.91
C GLN A 145 13.14 2.27 10.14
N THR A 146 13.26 2.73 11.38
CA THR A 146 14.27 3.72 11.78
C THR A 146 15.64 3.06 11.96
N PRO A 147 16.76 3.81 11.99
CA PRO A 147 18.09 3.26 12.31
C PRO A 147 18.15 2.53 13.67
N GLY A 148 17.35 2.98 14.64
CA GLY A 148 17.16 2.30 15.93
C GLY A 148 16.26 1.06 15.85
N ARG A 149 15.99 0.55 14.65
CA ARG A 149 15.13 -0.60 14.33
C ARG A 149 13.67 -0.47 14.78
N LYS A 150 13.23 0.71 15.19
CA LYS A 150 11.82 0.95 15.52
C LYS A 150 10.98 0.99 14.24
N ILE A 151 9.77 0.45 14.30
CA ILE A 151 8.82 0.41 13.20
C ILE A 151 7.87 1.59 13.33
N VAL A 152 7.76 2.37 12.26
CA VAL A 152 6.84 3.49 12.11
C VAL A 152 5.74 3.06 11.16
N ALA A 153 4.49 3.30 11.55
CA ALA A 153 3.33 3.01 10.71
C ALA A 153 2.50 4.28 10.53
N PHE A 154 2.36 4.72 9.28
CA PHE A 154 1.61 5.90 8.87
C PHE A 154 0.32 5.50 8.16
N TRP A 155 -0.82 6.10 8.47
CA TRP A 155 -2.08 5.83 7.80
C TRP A 155 -2.89 7.11 7.63
N ALA A 156 -3.81 7.13 6.66
CA ALA A 156 -4.79 8.19 6.44
C ALA A 156 -6.22 7.61 6.47
N GLY A 157 -7.23 8.42 6.15
CA GLY A 157 -8.64 8.04 6.21
C GLY A 157 -9.39 8.19 4.90
N HIS A 158 -8.75 7.94 3.75
CA HIS A 158 -9.35 8.10 2.42
C HIS A 158 -10.23 9.35 2.29
N ALA A 159 -9.60 10.53 2.45
CA ALA A 159 -10.26 11.84 2.46
C ALA A 159 -11.15 12.17 3.68
N LEU A 160 -11.32 11.25 4.63
CA LEU A 160 -12.09 11.50 5.87
C LEU A 160 -11.21 11.83 7.08
N ALA A 161 -9.92 11.50 7.03
CA ALA A 161 -9.00 11.80 8.14
C ALA A 161 -7.60 12.20 7.65
N PRO A 162 -6.90 13.08 8.40
CA PRO A 162 -5.52 13.42 8.12
C PRO A 162 -4.58 12.25 8.37
N VAL A 163 -3.35 12.38 7.88
CA VAL A 163 -2.29 11.39 8.14
C VAL A 163 -1.97 11.35 9.64
N ARG A 164 -1.95 10.13 10.18
CA ARG A 164 -1.55 9.82 11.55
C ARG A 164 -0.48 8.76 11.55
N TYR A 165 0.32 8.70 12.61
CA TYR A 165 1.32 7.64 12.76
C TYR A 165 1.60 7.25 14.20
N ARG A 166 2.16 6.06 14.36
CA ARG A 166 2.70 5.53 15.61
C ARG A 166 4.07 4.94 15.37
N ILE A 167 4.87 4.91 16.42
CA ILE A 167 6.22 4.33 16.43
C ILE A 167 6.25 3.21 17.47
N SER A 168 6.85 2.07 17.15
CA SER A 168 7.10 1.02 18.13
C SER A 168 7.96 1.53 19.27
N ARG A 169 7.68 1.07 20.50
CA ARG A 169 8.49 1.45 21.67
C ARG A 169 9.85 0.76 21.65
N GLY A 170 9.86 -0.53 21.30
CA GLY A 170 11.04 -1.36 21.14
C GLY A 170 11.52 -1.46 19.69
N ALA A 171 12.78 -1.87 19.53
CA ALA A 171 13.38 -2.25 18.25
C ALA A 171 12.75 -3.56 17.75
N ASP A 172 12.30 -3.57 16.49
CA ASP A 172 11.62 -4.69 15.83
C ASP A 172 10.37 -5.24 16.56
N ASP A 173 9.90 -4.57 17.61
CA ASP A 173 8.84 -5.04 18.51
C ASP A 173 7.61 -4.13 18.49
N ILE A 174 6.56 -4.58 17.82
CA ILE A 174 5.29 -3.86 17.66
C ILE A 174 4.27 -4.18 18.76
N SER A 175 4.64 -4.96 19.79
CA SER A 175 3.74 -5.32 20.90
C SER A 175 3.30 -4.08 21.70
N ALA A 176 4.11 -3.02 21.69
CA ALA A 176 3.78 -1.72 22.27
C ALA A 176 4.11 -0.59 21.30
N MET A 177 3.11 0.26 21.03
CA MET A 177 3.22 1.43 20.18
C MET A 177 3.19 2.73 21.00
N SER A 178 3.70 3.81 20.42
CA SER A 178 3.53 5.16 20.97
C SER A 178 2.06 5.60 20.93
N ALA A 179 1.75 6.71 21.61
CA ALA A 179 0.53 7.46 21.31
C ALA A 179 0.49 7.86 19.82
N THR A 180 -0.72 8.07 19.30
CA THR A 180 -0.92 8.56 17.92
C THR A 180 -0.35 9.97 17.78
N ARG A 181 0.42 10.19 16.71
CA ARG A 181 1.02 11.48 16.35
C ARG A 181 0.40 12.04 15.07
N SER A 182 0.52 13.34 14.88
CA SER A 182 0.22 14.07 13.64
C SER A 182 1.50 14.57 12.98
N LEU A 183 1.39 15.01 11.73
CA LEU A 183 2.49 15.61 10.97
C LEU A 183 2.77 17.07 11.40
N LYS A 184 3.02 17.32 12.69
CA LYS A 184 3.18 18.66 13.27
C LYS A 184 4.25 19.49 12.53
N GLY A 185 3.89 20.69 12.11
CA GLY A 185 4.70 21.63 11.32
C GLY A 185 4.46 21.55 9.80
N SER A 186 3.70 20.57 9.31
CA SER A 186 3.54 20.35 7.87
C SER A 186 2.43 21.14 7.20
N GLY A 187 1.42 21.57 7.94
CA GLY A 187 0.15 22.05 7.38
C GLY A 187 -0.81 20.92 6.97
N LEU A 188 -0.43 19.65 7.16
CA LEU A 188 -1.27 18.46 6.91
C LEU A 188 -1.81 17.82 8.20
N GLU A 189 -1.66 18.47 9.35
CA GLU A 189 -2.03 17.92 10.66
C GLU A 189 -3.52 17.63 10.76
N ASN A 190 -4.32 18.47 10.10
CA ASN A 190 -5.78 18.43 10.10
C ASN A 190 -6.35 18.26 8.68
N ALA A 191 -5.52 18.33 7.63
CA ALA A 191 -5.97 18.17 6.25
C ALA A 191 -6.25 16.69 5.95
N PRO A 192 -7.48 16.31 5.57
CA PRO A 192 -7.77 14.94 5.17
C PRO A 192 -6.93 14.52 3.97
N ALA A 193 -6.54 13.26 3.93
CA ALA A 193 -5.63 12.75 2.92
C ALA A 193 -5.89 11.28 2.57
N THR A 194 -5.25 10.81 1.50
CA THR A 194 -5.34 9.44 0.96
C THR A 194 -3.97 9.00 0.42
N TYR A 195 -3.69 7.69 0.39
CA TYR A 195 -2.50 7.09 -0.24
C TYR A 195 -1.19 7.52 0.39
N VAL A 196 -0.95 7.07 1.62
CA VAL A 196 0.31 7.35 2.29
C VAL A 196 1.41 6.48 1.68
N GLN A 197 2.50 7.12 1.25
CA GLN A 197 3.75 6.46 0.91
C GLN A 197 4.90 7.06 1.72
N ALA A 198 5.78 6.23 2.28
CA ALA A 198 6.78 6.67 3.26
C ALA A 198 8.16 6.07 3.02
N PHE A 199 9.19 6.90 3.08
CA PHE A 199 10.57 6.52 2.74
C PHE A 199 11.54 6.96 3.84
N TYR A 200 12.54 6.12 4.10
CA TYR A 200 13.73 6.48 4.87
C TYR A 200 14.95 6.57 3.94
N LEU A 201 15.48 7.78 3.78
CA LEU A 201 16.58 8.11 2.89
C LEU A 201 17.81 8.48 3.71
N ARG A 202 18.69 7.50 3.95
CA ARG A 202 19.84 7.64 4.87
C ARG A 202 20.85 8.70 4.41
N GLY A 203 20.86 9.04 3.12
CA GLY A 203 21.73 10.07 2.55
C GLY A 203 21.15 11.49 2.57
N SER A 204 19.93 11.69 3.09
CA SER A 204 19.25 12.98 3.18
C SER A 204 19.41 13.63 4.56
N GLY A 205 19.63 14.95 4.60
CA GLY A 205 19.67 15.74 5.84
C GLY A 205 18.34 15.76 6.62
N ARG A 206 17.23 15.35 5.98
CA ARG A 206 15.94 15.04 6.60
C ARG A 206 15.51 13.67 6.06
N PRO A 207 15.80 12.57 6.76
CA PRO A 207 15.77 11.26 6.13
C PRO A 207 14.37 10.66 6.02
N TYR A 208 13.37 11.15 6.75
CA TYR A 208 12.00 10.66 6.62
C TYR A 208 11.25 11.50 5.59
N HIS A 209 10.73 10.87 4.54
CA HIS A 209 9.94 11.50 3.48
C HIS A 209 8.56 10.85 3.45
N LEU A 210 7.51 11.66 3.36
CA LEU A 210 6.14 11.21 3.28
C LEU A 210 5.45 11.87 2.10
N LEU A 211 4.90 11.03 1.22
CA LEU A 211 4.02 11.40 0.12
C LEU A 211 2.58 11.05 0.49
N THR A 212 1.64 11.93 0.16
CA THR A 212 0.21 11.69 0.36
C THR A 212 -0.62 12.59 -0.52
N ARG A 213 -1.84 12.19 -0.89
CA ARG A 213 -2.77 13.02 -1.65
C ARG A 213 -3.70 13.77 -0.72
N ARG A 214 -3.60 15.10 -0.70
CA ARG A 214 -4.50 15.97 0.07
C ARG A 214 -5.90 15.95 -0.54
N ASP A 215 -6.93 15.97 0.30
CA ASP A 215 -8.32 15.87 -0.15
C ASP A 215 -8.82 17.15 -0.85
N SER A 216 -8.57 18.31 -0.25
CA SER A 216 -9.17 19.60 -0.65
C SER A 216 -8.94 19.99 -2.11
N ASP A 217 -7.84 19.54 -2.68
CA ASP A 217 -7.41 19.89 -4.04
C ASP A 217 -6.84 18.71 -4.83
N ARG A 218 -6.86 17.50 -4.25
CA ARG A 218 -6.34 16.27 -4.87
C ARG A 218 -4.85 16.32 -5.23
N MET A 219 -4.07 17.22 -4.64
CA MET A 219 -2.64 17.37 -4.93
C MET A 219 -1.79 16.36 -4.16
N TRP A 220 -0.71 15.88 -4.78
CA TRP A 220 0.27 15.05 -4.09
C TRP A 220 1.27 15.93 -3.35
N MET A 221 1.32 15.72 -2.04
CA MET A 221 2.09 16.50 -1.09
C MET A 221 3.32 15.71 -0.64
N LEU A 222 4.47 16.38 -0.57
CA LEU A 222 5.68 15.87 0.07
C LEU A 222 5.97 16.66 1.34
N THR A 223 6.17 15.96 2.44
CA THR A 223 6.75 16.54 3.66
C THR A 223 7.86 15.64 4.17
N THR A 224 8.85 16.26 4.84
CA THR A 224 10.00 15.52 5.37
C THR A 224 10.18 15.77 6.86
N SER A 225 10.93 14.91 7.55
CA SER A 225 11.23 15.03 8.97
C SER A 225 12.67 14.62 9.27
N LYS A 226 13.26 15.23 10.30
CA LYS A 226 14.56 14.80 10.86
C LYS A 226 14.39 13.70 11.91
N ASP A 227 13.30 13.74 12.66
CA ASP A 227 13.20 13.09 13.97
C ASP A 227 11.85 12.40 14.24
N LEU A 228 10.91 12.45 13.30
CA LEU A 228 9.54 11.96 13.47
C LEU A 228 8.80 12.65 14.63
N ARG A 229 9.13 13.92 14.89
CA ARG A 229 8.42 14.81 15.82
C ARG A 229 7.93 16.06 15.12
N THR A 230 8.78 16.65 14.28
CA THR A 230 8.46 17.84 13.49
C THR A 230 8.65 17.58 12.01
N TRP A 231 7.73 18.13 11.21
CA TRP A 231 7.66 17.96 9.77
C TRP A 231 7.87 19.31 9.09
N SER A 232 8.48 19.32 7.90
CA SER A 232 8.51 20.57 7.12
C SER A 232 7.12 20.90 6.62
N LYS A 233 6.87 22.19 6.37
CA LYS A 233 5.77 22.60 5.50
C LYS A 233 5.72 21.70 4.27
N ALA A 234 4.56 21.11 4.03
CA ALA A 234 4.36 20.26 2.88
C ALA A 234 4.48 21.10 1.60
N VAL A 235 5.05 20.49 0.57
CA VAL A 235 5.16 21.08 -0.77
C VAL A 235 4.37 20.24 -1.74
N GLU A 236 3.74 20.88 -2.70
CA GLU A 236 3.07 20.21 -3.80
C GLU A 236 4.12 19.66 -4.74
N VAL A 237 4.09 18.36 -4.97
CA VAL A 237 5.00 17.69 -5.89
C VAL A 237 4.32 17.49 -7.22
N ILE A 238 3.09 16.95 -7.22
CA ILE A 238 2.33 16.67 -8.44
C ILE A 238 0.95 17.32 -8.33
N LYS A 239 0.61 18.15 -9.33
CA LYS A 239 -0.72 18.75 -9.46
C LYS A 239 -1.63 18.03 -10.46
N ARG A 240 -2.91 18.40 -10.45
CA ARG A 240 -3.82 18.13 -11.58
C ARG A 240 -3.24 18.71 -12.88
N PRO A 241 -3.31 17.98 -14.01
CA PRO A 241 -2.59 18.36 -15.24
C PRO A 241 -3.19 19.57 -15.94
N SER A 242 -4.47 19.84 -15.70
CA SER A 242 -5.28 20.90 -16.30
C SER A 242 -6.36 21.31 -15.31
N TRP A 243 -6.72 22.60 -15.30
CA TRP A 243 -7.86 23.06 -14.51
C TRP A 243 -9.20 22.81 -15.21
N ASN A 244 -9.19 22.49 -16.51
CA ASN A 244 -10.39 22.36 -17.36
C ASN A 244 -10.96 20.92 -17.44
N VAL A 245 -10.31 19.94 -16.81
CA VAL A 245 -10.78 18.56 -16.76
C VAL A 245 -10.73 18.09 -15.31
N ASP A 246 -11.86 17.63 -14.78
CA ASP A 246 -11.95 17.09 -13.42
C ASP A 246 -11.32 15.70 -13.35
N THR A 247 -9.98 15.69 -13.32
CA THR A 247 -9.15 14.50 -13.34
C THR A 247 -7.95 14.70 -12.41
N TRP A 248 -7.44 13.62 -11.82
CA TRP A 248 -6.35 13.70 -10.85
C TRP A 248 -5.31 12.59 -11.04
N PRO A 249 -4.04 12.89 -10.77
CA PRO A 249 -2.94 11.95 -10.93
C PRO A 249 -2.94 10.88 -9.84
N TYR A 250 -2.48 9.69 -10.21
CA TYR A 250 -2.07 8.63 -9.28
C TYR A 250 -0.56 8.47 -9.36
N VAL A 251 0.08 8.32 -8.20
CA VAL A 251 1.53 8.21 -8.06
C VAL A 251 1.87 6.89 -7.41
N GLU A 252 2.83 6.18 -8.00
CA GLU A 252 3.62 5.16 -7.31
C GLU A 252 5.07 5.63 -7.22
N ALA A 253 5.76 5.26 -6.14
CA ALA A 253 7.10 5.73 -5.90
C ALA A 253 8.02 4.65 -5.32
N THR A 254 9.32 4.73 -5.64
CA THR A 254 10.36 3.82 -5.14
C THR A 254 11.68 4.53 -4.85
N SER A 255 12.56 3.89 -4.10
CA SER A 255 13.87 4.42 -3.73
C SER A 255 14.85 3.32 -3.36
N ASP A 256 16.14 3.59 -3.59
CA ASP A 256 17.28 2.82 -3.06
C ASP A 256 17.58 3.11 -1.57
N GLY A 257 16.77 3.96 -0.93
CA GLY A 257 16.94 4.38 0.45
C GLY A 257 18.13 5.33 0.66
N TRP A 258 18.68 5.94 -0.38
CA TRP A 258 19.81 6.87 -0.28
C TRP A 258 19.38 8.33 -0.43
N ARG A 259 19.20 8.80 -1.67
CA ARG A 259 19.03 10.24 -2.00
C ARG A 259 18.04 10.54 -3.13
N ARG A 260 17.36 9.52 -3.64
CA ARG A 260 16.42 9.66 -4.77
C ARG A 260 15.11 8.98 -4.47
N ILE A 261 14.01 9.62 -4.83
CA ILE A 261 12.69 8.99 -4.93
C ILE A 261 12.28 9.04 -6.39
N HIS A 262 12.10 7.89 -7.00
CA HIS A 262 11.52 7.78 -8.34
C HIS A 262 10.01 7.84 -8.21
N LEU A 263 9.38 8.65 -9.05
CA LEU A 263 7.94 8.84 -9.11
C LEU A 263 7.48 8.36 -10.50
N THR A 264 6.48 7.50 -10.53
CA THR A 264 5.73 7.17 -11.75
C THR A 264 4.31 7.63 -11.55
N MET A 265 3.79 8.42 -12.49
CA MET A 265 2.49 9.07 -12.29
C MET A 265 1.66 9.13 -13.55
N THR A 266 0.36 9.00 -13.35
CA THR A 266 -0.61 9.29 -14.40
C THR A 266 -0.88 10.79 -14.47
N ASP A 267 -1.30 11.29 -15.63
CA ASP A 267 -1.83 12.65 -15.71
C ASP A 267 -3.34 12.70 -15.43
N GLY A 268 -4.06 11.58 -15.43
CA GLY A 268 -5.50 11.55 -15.17
C GLY A 268 -5.98 10.36 -14.34
N HIS A 269 -7.27 10.42 -13.96
CA HIS A 269 -7.99 9.33 -13.34
C HIS A 269 -8.31 8.27 -14.40
N PRO A 270 -7.86 7.02 -14.22
CA PRO A 270 -8.00 5.98 -15.25
C PRO A 270 -9.44 5.68 -15.63
N SER A 271 -10.44 5.94 -14.78
CA SER A 271 -11.84 5.73 -15.16
C SER A 271 -12.48 6.94 -15.86
N ASN A 272 -11.95 8.15 -15.68
CA ASN A 272 -12.60 9.39 -16.13
C ASN A 272 -11.95 9.94 -17.40
N ASP A 273 -10.65 9.69 -17.58
CA ASP A 273 -9.86 10.20 -18.70
C ASP A 273 -9.38 9.03 -19.58
N VAL A 274 -9.92 8.99 -20.80
CA VAL A 274 -9.67 7.92 -21.79
C VAL A 274 -8.28 8.01 -22.43
N ASP A 275 -7.59 9.14 -22.26
CA ASP A 275 -6.25 9.40 -22.82
C ASP A 275 -5.16 9.46 -21.74
N THR A 276 -5.50 9.06 -20.50
CA THR A 276 -4.58 9.03 -19.35
C THR A 276 -3.26 8.35 -19.73
N SER A 277 -2.17 9.09 -19.62
CA SER A 277 -0.80 8.68 -19.97
C SER A 277 0.04 8.42 -18.71
N LEU A 278 1.24 7.86 -18.88
CA LEU A 278 2.17 7.54 -17.78
C LEU A 278 3.50 8.29 -17.94
N PHE A 279 3.97 8.91 -16.87
CA PHE A 279 5.19 9.72 -16.84
C PHE A 279 6.12 9.31 -15.70
N HIS A 280 7.42 9.57 -15.87
CA HIS A 280 8.45 9.41 -14.87
C HIS A 280 9.11 10.75 -14.53
N MET A 281 9.35 10.97 -13.24
CA MET A 281 10.35 11.93 -12.78
C MET A 281 11.00 11.39 -11.50
N TYR A 282 12.09 11.99 -11.06
CA TYR A 282 12.66 11.68 -9.75
C TYR A 282 12.94 12.94 -8.94
N TYR A 283 12.72 12.82 -7.64
CA TYR A 283 13.12 13.81 -6.65
C TYR A 283 14.52 13.49 -6.14
N ARG A 284 15.41 14.48 -6.16
CA ARG A 284 16.77 14.40 -5.59
C ARG A 284 16.87 15.22 -4.32
N THR A 285 17.31 14.59 -3.23
CA THR A 285 17.31 15.23 -1.90
C THR A 285 18.40 16.25 -1.70
N ASP A 286 19.52 16.15 -2.43
CA ASP A 286 20.72 16.98 -2.19
C ASP A 286 20.50 18.45 -2.60
N ASP A 287 19.81 18.68 -3.71
CA ASP A 287 19.53 20.02 -4.26
C ASP A 287 18.03 20.32 -4.34
N HIS A 288 17.21 19.45 -3.77
CA HIS A 288 15.75 19.57 -3.73
C HIS A 288 15.10 19.79 -5.10
N THR A 289 15.56 19.06 -6.13
CA THR A 289 15.06 19.18 -7.51
C THR A 289 14.18 17.99 -7.93
N LEU A 290 13.17 18.28 -8.76
CA LEU A 290 12.48 17.30 -9.59
C LEU A 290 13.15 17.26 -10.96
N ARG A 291 13.42 16.06 -11.47
CA ARG A 291 14.18 15.84 -12.71
C ARG A 291 13.52 14.78 -13.58
N ARG A 292 13.67 14.93 -14.90
CA ARG A 292 13.31 13.91 -15.90
C ARG A 292 14.20 12.67 -15.79
N SER A 293 13.86 11.57 -16.48
CA SER A 293 14.71 10.37 -16.55
C SER A 293 16.12 10.68 -17.06
N SER A 294 16.26 11.66 -17.96
CA SER A 294 17.56 12.15 -18.48
C SER A 294 18.40 12.91 -17.45
N GLY A 295 17.83 13.27 -16.30
CA GLY A 295 18.45 14.10 -15.29
C GLY A 295 18.29 15.61 -15.49
N SER A 296 17.67 16.06 -16.59
CA SER A 296 17.32 17.48 -16.78
C SER A 296 16.39 17.96 -15.67
N VAL A 297 16.67 19.13 -15.10
CA VAL A 297 15.82 19.75 -14.08
C VAL A 297 14.47 20.12 -14.67
N ILE A 298 13.40 19.74 -13.98
CA ILE A 298 12.02 20.21 -14.22
C ILE A 298 11.78 21.46 -13.39
N THR A 299 11.99 21.36 -12.07
CA THR A 299 11.77 22.44 -11.10
C THR A 299 12.46 22.13 -9.77
N THR A 300 12.47 23.10 -8.85
CA THR A 300 12.88 22.91 -7.45
C THR A 300 11.64 22.80 -6.55
N LEU A 301 11.73 22.10 -5.41
CA LEU A 301 10.63 22.04 -4.44
C LEU A 301 10.25 23.41 -3.85
N SER A 302 11.17 24.39 -3.88
CA SER A 302 10.84 25.75 -3.45
C SER A 302 9.96 26.45 -4.48
N ALA A 303 10.28 26.28 -5.78
CA ALA A 303 9.52 26.87 -6.87
C ALA A 303 8.12 26.24 -7.01
N THR A 304 7.93 24.97 -6.61
CA THR A 304 6.59 24.35 -6.66
C THR A 304 5.56 25.01 -5.75
N ARG A 305 5.98 25.79 -4.74
CA ARG A 305 5.07 26.59 -3.91
C ARG A 305 4.35 27.70 -4.67
N GLN A 306 4.97 28.20 -5.74
CA GLN A 306 4.38 29.19 -6.62
C GLN A 306 3.75 28.50 -7.84
N ARG A 307 4.41 27.46 -8.36
CA ARG A 307 3.97 26.76 -9.56
C ARG A 307 4.18 25.24 -9.45
N PRO A 308 3.17 24.48 -8.99
CA PRO A 308 3.26 23.04 -8.77
C PRO A 308 3.61 22.26 -10.05
N ALA A 309 4.34 21.14 -9.90
CA ALA A 309 4.80 20.39 -11.07
C ALA A 309 3.66 19.60 -11.73
N ASN A 310 3.50 19.80 -13.03
CA ASN A 310 2.58 19.06 -13.87
C ASN A 310 3.17 17.67 -14.21
N PRO A 311 2.43 16.55 -14.02
CA PRO A 311 2.85 15.20 -14.45
C PRO A 311 3.51 15.17 -15.81
N ARG A 312 2.91 15.91 -16.77
CA ARG A 312 3.31 15.89 -18.17
C ARG A 312 4.76 16.33 -18.37
N LEU A 313 5.29 17.21 -17.53
CA LEU A 313 6.69 17.70 -17.61
C LEU A 313 7.74 16.60 -17.37
N GLY A 314 7.33 15.45 -16.82
CA GLY A 314 8.18 14.27 -16.70
C GLY A 314 8.58 13.66 -18.04
N THR A 315 9.35 12.58 -17.98
CA THR A 315 9.63 11.74 -19.15
C THR A 315 8.44 10.83 -19.41
N THR A 316 7.88 10.86 -20.61
CA THR A 316 6.81 9.93 -21.02
C THR A 316 7.29 8.48 -20.97
N ILE A 317 6.57 7.63 -20.24
CA ILE A 317 6.74 6.17 -20.23
C ILE A 317 5.80 5.53 -21.26
N TYR A 318 4.56 6.01 -21.29
CA TYR A 318 3.51 5.47 -22.13
C TYR A 318 2.48 6.56 -22.47
N ASN A 319 2.06 6.58 -23.73
CA ASN A 319 1.06 7.51 -24.25
C ASN A 319 -0.31 6.82 -24.25
N GLY A 320 -1.23 7.32 -23.41
CA GLY A 320 -2.60 6.84 -23.29
C GLY A 320 -3.43 7.02 -24.57
N ARG A 321 -2.93 7.81 -25.52
CA ARG A 321 -3.53 7.96 -26.84
C ARG A 321 -3.20 6.83 -27.82
N SER A 322 -2.36 5.88 -27.43
CA SER A 322 -2.06 4.72 -28.27
C SER A 322 -3.27 3.78 -28.41
N ILE A 323 -3.14 2.78 -29.28
CA ILE A 323 -4.20 1.79 -29.54
C ILE A 323 -4.61 0.99 -28.29
N ASP A 324 -3.63 0.70 -27.41
CA ASP A 324 -3.82 -0.02 -26.13
C ASP A 324 -4.53 0.86 -25.06
N GLY A 325 -4.73 2.17 -25.32
CA GLY A 325 -5.57 3.11 -24.57
C GLY A 325 -5.03 3.56 -23.20
N ARG A 326 -5.90 4.15 -22.38
CA ARG A 326 -5.60 4.74 -21.05
C ARG A 326 -4.86 3.81 -20.09
N VAL A 327 -3.94 4.40 -19.33
CA VAL A 327 -3.11 3.72 -18.33
C VAL A 327 -3.75 3.69 -16.93
N ARG A 328 -3.44 2.65 -16.16
CA ARG A 328 -3.51 2.63 -14.69
C ARG A 328 -2.18 2.09 -14.14
N VAL A 329 -1.48 2.91 -13.36
CA VAL A 329 -0.24 2.52 -12.68
C VAL A 329 -0.52 1.58 -11.51
N TYR A 330 0.33 0.58 -11.30
CA TYR A 330 0.18 -0.41 -10.23
C TYR A 330 1.34 -0.41 -9.24
N ASP A 331 2.59 -0.40 -9.72
CA ASP A 331 3.76 -0.49 -8.83
C ASP A 331 5.05 -0.08 -9.57
N VAL A 332 6.08 0.29 -8.81
CA VAL A 332 7.41 0.71 -9.33
C VAL A 332 8.53 0.22 -8.40
N ALA A 333 9.61 -0.29 -8.98
CA ALA A 333 10.81 -0.72 -8.26
C ALA A 333 12.08 -0.39 -9.06
N LEU A 334 13.24 -0.73 -8.50
CA LEU A 334 14.52 -0.57 -9.18
C LEU A 334 14.99 -1.91 -9.76
N ALA A 335 15.32 -1.91 -11.04
CA ALA A 335 16.02 -2.96 -11.77
C ALA A 335 17.44 -2.45 -12.07
N ASP A 336 18.46 -3.03 -11.44
CA ASP A 336 19.86 -2.55 -11.49
C ASP A 336 20.02 -1.04 -11.21
N GLY A 337 19.29 -0.55 -10.20
CA GLY A 337 19.32 0.87 -9.81
C GLY A 337 18.59 1.81 -10.78
N ARG A 338 17.93 1.30 -11.82
CA ARG A 338 17.07 2.07 -12.74
C ARG A 338 15.60 1.74 -12.50
N PRO A 339 14.67 2.70 -12.65
CA PRO A 339 13.26 2.44 -12.38
C PRO A 339 12.67 1.50 -13.44
N ALA A 340 11.86 0.56 -12.96
CA ALA A 340 10.95 -0.25 -13.74
C ALA A 340 9.55 -0.15 -13.13
N VAL A 341 8.52 -0.15 -13.98
CA VAL A 341 7.13 0.11 -13.62
C VAL A 341 6.23 -0.94 -14.23
N VAL A 342 5.23 -1.35 -13.47
CA VAL A 342 4.16 -2.21 -13.94
C VAL A 342 2.84 -1.46 -13.95
N PHE A 343 2.08 -1.64 -15.02
CA PHE A 343 0.82 -0.93 -15.24
C PHE A 343 -0.10 -1.74 -16.14
N THR A 344 -1.37 -1.35 -16.18
CA THR A 344 -2.33 -1.90 -17.13
C THR A 344 -2.82 -0.81 -18.06
N THR A 345 -3.20 -1.19 -19.26
CA THR A 345 -3.94 -0.33 -20.19
C THR A 345 -5.29 -0.95 -20.50
N ILE A 346 -6.22 -0.14 -21.01
CA ILE A 346 -7.56 -0.58 -21.41
C ILE A 346 -7.73 -0.24 -22.88
N ASP A 347 -7.88 -1.28 -23.71
CA ASP A 347 -8.02 -1.12 -25.15
C ASP A 347 -9.15 -0.15 -25.50
N ARG A 348 -8.95 0.65 -26.55
CA ARG A 348 -9.94 1.65 -26.99
C ARG A 348 -11.16 1.04 -27.67
N SER A 349 -11.10 -0.23 -28.08
CA SER A 349 -12.17 -0.94 -28.77
C SER A 349 -13.27 -1.43 -27.81
N VAL A 350 -14.54 -1.21 -28.19
CA VAL A 350 -15.72 -1.26 -27.31
C VAL A 350 -16.46 -2.61 -27.27
N SER A 351 -15.99 -3.67 -27.92
CA SER A 351 -16.73 -4.94 -27.94
C SER A 351 -16.50 -5.84 -26.71
N ALA A 352 -15.38 -5.68 -26.00
CA ALA A 352 -15.14 -6.26 -24.68
C ALA A 352 -13.95 -5.55 -24.00
N ARG A 353 -14.07 -5.15 -22.72
CA ARG A 353 -12.95 -4.54 -21.96
C ARG A 353 -11.82 -5.56 -21.77
N THR A 354 -10.85 -5.51 -22.67
CA THR A 354 -9.56 -6.20 -22.55
C THR A 354 -8.59 -5.26 -21.85
N TYR A 355 -7.86 -5.83 -20.89
CA TYR A 355 -6.78 -5.15 -20.18
C TYR A 355 -5.44 -5.75 -20.60
N THR A 356 -4.52 -4.87 -20.94
CA THR A 356 -3.16 -5.23 -21.32
C THR A 356 -2.23 -4.94 -20.15
N HIS A 357 -1.58 -5.97 -19.61
CA HIS A 357 -0.62 -5.88 -18.51
C HIS A 357 0.76 -5.60 -19.11
N LYS A 358 1.42 -4.56 -18.63
CA LYS A 358 2.68 -4.08 -19.18
C LYS A 358 3.73 -3.94 -18.10
N TRP A 359 4.97 -4.18 -18.49
CA TRP A 359 6.16 -3.85 -17.73
C TRP A 359 7.02 -2.92 -18.59
N SER A 360 7.50 -1.83 -17.99
CA SER A 360 8.39 -0.90 -18.67
C SER A 360 9.59 -0.58 -17.81
N ARG A 361 10.75 -0.41 -18.42
CA ARG A 361 11.99 -0.04 -17.71
C ARG A 361 12.71 1.09 -18.39
N LEU A 362 13.45 1.86 -17.59
CA LEU A 362 14.41 2.82 -18.12
C LEU A 362 15.67 2.08 -18.59
N GLY A 363 15.94 2.15 -19.90
CA GLY A 363 17.14 1.59 -20.52
C GLY A 363 18.43 2.34 -20.16
N TYR A 364 19.56 1.73 -20.48
CA TYR A 364 20.88 2.35 -20.36
C TYR A 364 21.06 3.53 -21.32
N ASP A 365 20.34 3.51 -22.44
CA ASP A 365 20.21 4.58 -23.44
C ASP A 365 19.35 5.78 -22.96
N GLY A 366 18.83 5.74 -21.73
CA GLY A 366 18.00 6.79 -21.16
C GLY A 366 16.56 6.82 -21.71
N ARG A 367 16.15 5.80 -22.46
CA ARG A 367 14.79 5.67 -23.02
C ARG A 367 14.00 4.59 -22.29
N TRP A 368 12.69 4.79 -22.16
CA TRP A 368 11.80 3.77 -21.63
C TRP A 368 11.52 2.70 -22.70
N LYS A 369 11.53 1.42 -22.28
CA LYS A 369 11.17 0.27 -23.12
C LYS A 369 10.02 -0.47 -22.45
N THR A 370 8.92 -0.58 -23.17
CA THR A 370 7.66 -1.15 -22.69
C THR A 370 7.37 -2.48 -23.37
N TYR A 371 7.02 -3.48 -22.57
CA TYR A 371 6.75 -4.86 -22.97
C TYR A 371 5.37 -5.29 -22.50
N THR A 372 4.61 -5.96 -23.36
CA THR A 372 3.30 -6.53 -23.03
C THR A 372 3.47 -7.92 -22.41
N LEU A 373 3.07 -8.08 -21.15
CA LEU A 373 3.13 -9.36 -20.44
C LEU A 373 1.91 -10.23 -20.70
N ALA A 374 0.71 -9.64 -20.77
CA ALA A 374 -0.52 -10.40 -20.95
C ALA A 374 -1.67 -9.52 -21.44
N ARG A 375 -2.57 -10.08 -22.26
CA ARG A 375 -3.88 -9.49 -22.59
C ARG A 375 -4.99 -10.35 -22.03
N ARG A 376 -5.92 -9.76 -21.28
CA ARG A 376 -7.01 -10.51 -20.63
C ARG A 376 -8.31 -9.72 -20.64
N ARG A 377 -9.41 -10.42 -20.86
CA ARG A 377 -10.75 -9.88 -20.63
C ARG A 377 -11.04 -9.82 -19.13
N GLY A 378 -11.75 -8.78 -18.71
CA GLY A 378 -12.13 -8.58 -17.31
C GLY A 378 -11.10 -7.76 -16.52
N SER A 379 -11.58 -7.13 -15.45
CA SER A 379 -10.78 -6.18 -14.67
C SER A 379 -9.53 -6.83 -14.07
N PRO A 380 -8.36 -6.15 -14.10
CA PRO A 380 -7.14 -6.66 -13.51
C PRO A 380 -7.31 -6.91 -12.02
N ARG A 381 -6.77 -8.02 -11.56
CA ARG A 381 -6.93 -8.46 -10.16
C ARG A 381 -5.77 -8.02 -9.27
N GLY A 382 -4.63 -7.71 -9.87
CA GLY A 382 -3.45 -7.22 -9.16
C GLY A 382 -2.19 -7.50 -9.94
N LEU A 383 -1.29 -6.52 -9.91
CA LEU A 383 0.01 -6.54 -10.54
C LEU A 383 0.96 -5.81 -9.58
N ALA A 384 2.13 -6.37 -9.32
CA ALA A 384 3.15 -5.76 -8.47
C ALA A 384 4.54 -6.09 -9.02
N ILE A 385 5.52 -5.27 -8.69
CA ILE A 385 6.92 -5.52 -9.04
C ILE A 385 7.70 -5.82 -7.76
N ASP A 386 8.71 -6.68 -7.83
CA ASP A 386 9.51 -6.99 -6.64
C ASP A 386 10.34 -5.76 -6.25
N SER A 387 10.16 -5.29 -5.03
CA SER A 387 10.80 -4.07 -4.53
C SER A 387 12.31 -4.19 -4.39
N GLY A 388 12.82 -5.43 -4.27
CA GLY A 388 14.25 -5.74 -4.26
C GLY A 388 14.82 -6.09 -5.64
N ASP A 389 13.98 -6.40 -6.62
CA ASP A 389 14.38 -6.83 -7.96
C ASP A 389 13.35 -6.43 -9.04
N GLY A 390 13.56 -5.29 -9.69
CA GLY A 390 12.66 -4.80 -10.73
C GLY A 390 12.56 -5.65 -12.00
N TYR A 391 13.28 -6.77 -12.12
CA TYR A 391 13.10 -7.77 -13.18
C TYR A 391 12.10 -8.88 -12.82
N LYS A 392 11.54 -8.82 -11.61
CA LYS A 392 10.58 -9.78 -11.11
C LYS A 392 9.21 -9.14 -10.89
N VAL A 393 8.17 -9.76 -11.41
CA VAL A 393 6.80 -9.25 -11.43
C VAL A 393 5.84 -10.27 -10.84
N HIS A 394 4.93 -9.84 -9.98
CA HIS A 394 3.87 -10.67 -9.43
C HIS A 394 2.54 -10.32 -10.08
N LEU A 395 1.95 -11.26 -10.81
CA LEU A 395 0.74 -11.04 -11.61
C LEU A 395 -0.35 -12.03 -11.19
N VAL A 396 -1.55 -11.50 -10.90
CA VAL A 396 -2.72 -12.31 -10.57
C VAL A 396 -3.55 -12.57 -11.83
N ASN A 397 -3.74 -13.85 -12.17
CA ASN A 397 -4.58 -14.30 -13.28
C ASN A 397 -4.22 -13.65 -14.64
N GLY A 398 -2.92 -13.61 -14.96
CA GLY A 398 -2.42 -13.01 -16.21
C GLY A 398 -1.76 -14.01 -17.17
N VAL A 399 -1.17 -15.09 -16.68
CA VAL A 399 -0.42 -16.08 -17.49
C VAL A 399 -1.23 -17.38 -17.57
N GLY A 400 -1.27 -18.01 -18.75
CA GLY A 400 -1.91 -19.32 -18.95
C GLY A 400 -3.44 -19.39 -18.86
N GLY A 401 -4.10 -18.43 -18.23
CA GLY A 401 -5.54 -18.45 -17.96
C GLY A 401 -5.89 -19.06 -16.59
N ASP A 402 -4.87 -19.40 -15.81
CA ASP A 402 -5.02 -20.00 -14.49
C ASP A 402 -5.23 -18.93 -13.42
N ASP A 403 -6.17 -19.20 -12.52
CA ASP A 403 -6.55 -18.35 -11.39
C ASP A 403 -5.48 -18.40 -10.27
N GLN A 404 -4.24 -18.02 -10.57
CA GLN A 404 -3.10 -18.08 -9.64
C GLN A 404 -2.37 -16.74 -9.56
N VAL A 405 -1.58 -16.58 -8.48
CA VAL A 405 -0.48 -15.61 -8.46
C VAL A 405 0.71 -16.25 -9.16
N HIS A 406 1.23 -15.57 -10.17
CA HIS A 406 2.43 -15.96 -10.89
C HIS A 406 3.57 -15.00 -10.54
N GLU A 407 4.75 -15.56 -10.30
CA GLU A 407 6.02 -14.84 -10.31
C GLU A 407 6.58 -14.93 -11.73
N LEU A 408 6.73 -13.78 -12.38
CA LEU A 408 7.33 -13.61 -13.69
C LEU A 408 8.76 -13.08 -13.49
N ASN A 409 9.72 -13.63 -14.21
CA ASN A 409 11.12 -13.22 -14.14
C ASN A 409 11.68 -12.99 -15.54
N THR A 410 12.48 -11.93 -15.71
CA THR A 410 13.17 -11.63 -16.98
C THR A 410 14.66 -11.38 -16.78
N PRO A 411 15.54 -12.34 -17.13
CA PRO A 411 16.98 -12.17 -16.96
C PRO A 411 17.63 -11.29 -18.05
N ASP A 412 16.90 -10.98 -19.12
CA ASP A 412 17.41 -10.31 -20.32
C ASP A 412 16.76 -8.94 -20.58
N HIS A 413 16.35 -8.31 -19.49
CA HIS A 413 15.77 -6.97 -19.45
C HIS A 413 14.45 -6.83 -20.23
N GLY A 414 13.62 -7.88 -20.23
CA GLY A 414 12.24 -7.89 -20.71
C GLY A 414 12.03 -8.64 -22.02
N ARG A 415 13.07 -9.21 -22.65
CA ARG A 415 12.96 -9.85 -23.97
C ARG A 415 12.36 -11.25 -23.87
N THR A 416 12.73 -12.00 -22.84
CA THR A 416 12.14 -13.31 -22.52
C THR A 416 11.71 -13.34 -21.07
N TRP A 417 10.71 -14.16 -20.80
CA TRP A 417 10.10 -14.26 -19.48
C TRP A 417 9.86 -15.72 -19.13
N THR A 418 10.05 -16.04 -17.85
CA THR A 418 9.55 -17.28 -17.26
C THR A 418 8.43 -16.96 -16.29
N ALA A 419 7.40 -17.79 -16.21
CA ALA A 419 6.33 -17.66 -15.22
C ALA A 419 6.25 -18.90 -14.33
N THR A 420 6.24 -18.68 -13.01
CA THR A 420 6.10 -19.74 -12.00
C THR A 420 4.85 -19.49 -11.16
N PRO A 421 3.91 -20.45 -11.06
CA PRO A 421 2.79 -20.34 -10.14
C PRO A 421 3.27 -20.46 -8.69
N ILE A 422 2.88 -19.51 -7.84
CA ILE A 422 3.33 -19.44 -6.44
C ILE A 422 2.18 -19.51 -5.42
N SER A 423 0.93 -19.55 -5.89
CA SER A 423 -0.26 -19.83 -5.09
C SER A 423 -0.98 -21.07 -5.60
N GLY A 424 -1.85 -21.66 -4.78
CA GLY A 424 -2.89 -22.55 -5.30
C GLY A 424 -3.87 -21.80 -6.21
N ALA A 425 -4.52 -22.51 -7.13
CA ALA A 425 -5.57 -21.95 -7.99
C ALA A 425 -6.77 -21.49 -7.15
N ALA A 426 -7.21 -20.25 -7.37
CA ALA A 426 -8.33 -19.61 -6.70
C ALA A 426 -8.82 -18.35 -7.45
N SER A 427 -10.12 -18.27 -7.68
CA SER A 427 -10.75 -17.16 -8.37
C SER A 427 -10.98 -15.92 -7.49
N ASP A 428 -10.37 -15.83 -6.31
CA ASP A 428 -10.57 -14.77 -5.32
C ASP A 428 -9.25 -14.10 -4.84
N LEU A 429 -8.18 -14.22 -5.63
CA LEU A 429 -6.87 -13.59 -5.43
C LEU A 429 -6.85 -12.11 -5.88
N ARG A 430 -6.17 -11.22 -5.14
CA ARG A 430 -6.09 -9.78 -5.43
C ARG A 430 -4.80 -9.14 -4.91
N ASN A 431 -4.41 -8.02 -5.53
CA ASN A 431 -3.42 -7.04 -5.04
C ASN A 431 -2.17 -7.67 -4.39
N PRO A 432 -1.28 -8.31 -5.17
CA PRO A 432 -0.03 -8.82 -4.67
C PRO A 432 0.89 -7.66 -4.25
N THR A 433 1.90 -7.95 -3.42
CA THR A 433 2.96 -7.00 -3.05
C THR A 433 4.16 -7.78 -2.50
N SER A 434 5.37 -7.36 -2.88
CA SER A 434 6.61 -7.89 -2.32
C SER A 434 6.97 -7.13 -1.03
N PRO A 435 7.59 -7.78 -0.04
CA PRO A 435 8.12 -7.07 1.12
C PRO A 435 9.24 -6.10 0.73
N TRP A 436 9.20 -4.87 1.25
CA TRP A 436 10.30 -3.92 1.07
C TRP A 436 11.40 -4.17 2.10
N GLY A 437 12.61 -4.45 1.65
CA GLY A 437 13.74 -4.69 2.54
C GLY A 437 14.77 -5.64 1.94
N ALA A 438 15.86 -5.87 2.67
CA ALA A 438 16.97 -6.67 2.20
C ALA A 438 16.86 -8.18 2.52
N ALA A 439 15.88 -8.59 3.34
CA ALA A 439 15.66 -9.99 3.68
C ALA A 439 14.55 -10.59 2.79
N GLN A 440 14.67 -11.87 2.46
CA GLN A 440 13.73 -12.61 1.60
C GLN A 440 13.16 -13.85 2.31
N LYS A 441 12.53 -13.67 3.48
CA LYS A 441 11.73 -14.74 4.11
C LYS A 441 10.37 -14.90 3.45
N PHE A 442 9.79 -13.80 2.97
CA PHE A 442 8.61 -13.84 2.12
C PHE A 442 8.98 -13.27 0.75
N SER A 443 8.58 -13.95 -0.33
CA SER A 443 8.76 -13.39 -1.68
C SER A 443 7.64 -12.43 -2.04
N VAL A 444 6.40 -12.80 -1.71
CA VAL A 444 5.22 -11.98 -2.01
C VAL A 444 4.05 -12.34 -1.10
N LEU A 445 3.22 -11.34 -0.82
CA LEU A 445 1.96 -11.45 -0.13
C LEU A 445 0.82 -10.99 -1.05
N TRP A 446 -0.39 -11.50 -0.82
CA TRP A 446 -1.58 -11.14 -1.60
C TRP A 446 -2.85 -11.29 -0.78
N MET A 447 -3.93 -10.63 -1.22
CA MET A 447 -5.25 -10.82 -0.67
C MET A 447 -5.93 -12.05 -1.29
N LYS A 448 -6.68 -12.79 -0.46
CA LYS A 448 -7.55 -13.90 -0.89
C LYS A 448 -8.91 -13.82 -0.21
N GLY A 449 -9.98 -13.80 -1.01
CA GLY A 449 -11.37 -13.76 -0.55
C GLY A 449 -12.26 -12.84 -1.39
N ARG A 450 -13.56 -12.80 -1.07
CA ARG A 450 -14.52 -11.93 -1.75
C ARG A 450 -14.10 -10.46 -1.64
N TYR A 451 -14.05 -9.77 -2.77
CA TYR A 451 -13.72 -8.35 -2.87
C TYR A 451 -14.62 -7.72 -3.93
N ASP A 452 -15.64 -7.00 -3.47
CA ASP A 452 -16.63 -6.33 -4.33
C ASP A 452 -16.28 -4.84 -4.48
N GLY A 453 -15.48 -4.29 -3.57
CA GLY A 453 -14.93 -2.95 -3.65
C GLY A 453 -14.07 -2.62 -2.42
N PHE A 454 -13.42 -1.45 -2.45
CA PHE A 454 -12.50 -1.01 -1.41
C PHE A 454 -13.15 -0.85 -0.03
N ARG A 455 -14.47 -0.61 0.03
CA ARG A 455 -15.28 -0.60 1.27
C ARG A 455 -16.04 -1.92 1.54
N ASP A 456 -16.05 -2.85 0.58
CA ASP A 456 -16.73 -4.14 0.70
C ASP A 456 -15.86 -5.35 0.34
N PHE A 457 -15.14 -5.84 1.36
CA PHE A 457 -14.28 -7.00 1.28
C PHE A 457 -14.50 -8.00 2.42
N ARG A 458 -14.37 -9.29 2.11
CA ARG A 458 -14.19 -10.40 3.06
C ARG A 458 -12.92 -11.17 2.67
N THR A 459 -11.81 -10.45 2.64
CA THR A 459 -10.48 -10.97 2.32
C THR A 459 -9.68 -11.30 3.58
N GLY A 460 -8.70 -12.19 3.40
CA GLY A 460 -7.54 -12.33 4.28
C GLY A 460 -6.26 -12.17 3.48
N ILE A 461 -5.11 -12.25 4.15
CA ILE A 461 -3.79 -12.10 3.54
C ILE A 461 -3.08 -13.46 3.55
N ARG A 462 -2.50 -13.79 2.40
CA ARG A 462 -1.62 -14.94 2.15
C ARG A 462 -0.20 -14.45 1.87
N GLY A 463 0.76 -15.35 1.96
CA GLY A 463 2.11 -15.11 1.48
C GLY A 463 2.82 -16.38 1.05
N SER A 464 3.81 -16.24 0.19
CA SER A 464 4.77 -17.27 -0.19
C SER A 464 6.01 -17.12 0.69
N THR A 465 6.39 -18.18 1.42
CA THR A 465 7.53 -18.14 2.35
C THR A 465 8.34 -19.42 2.31
N THR A 466 9.65 -19.30 2.52
CA THR A 466 10.56 -20.43 2.77
C THR A 466 10.72 -20.74 4.26
N GLY A 467 10.15 -19.92 5.16
CA GLY A 467 10.25 -20.06 6.61
C GLY A 467 9.22 -21.01 7.22
N HIS A 468 9.07 -20.98 8.55
CA HIS A 468 8.02 -21.72 9.23
C HIS A 468 6.62 -21.16 8.93
N ILE A 469 5.61 -22.02 8.98
CA ILE A 469 4.21 -21.64 8.90
C ILE A 469 3.86 -20.84 10.17
N PRO A 470 3.38 -19.58 10.07
CA PRO A 470 3.00 -18.81 11.24
C PRO A 470 1.78 -19.41 11.94
N ILE A 471 1.83 -19.52 13.28
CA ILE A 471 0.78 -20.11 14.11
C ILE A 471 0.25 -19.08 15.10
N THR A 472 -1.05 -19.13 15.40
CA THR A 472 -1.65 -18.47 16.55
C THR A 472 -2.26 -19.48 17.50
N LEU A 473 -2.30 -19.13 18.79
CA LEU A 473 -2.81 -19.99 19.84
C LEU A 473 -3.84 -19.23 20.67
N GLY A 474 -5.08 -19.74 20.74
CA GLY A 474 -6.11 -19.23 21.65
C GLY A 474 -6.04 -19.93 22.99
N LEU A 475 -6.38 -19.22 24.07
CA LEU A 475 -6.64 -19.78 25.39
C LEU A 475 -8.10 -19.51 25.76
N SER A 476 -8.79 -20.54 26.24
CA SER A 476 -10.12 -20.46 26.85
C SER A 476 -10.06 -21.13 28.21
N VAL A 477 -10.41 -20.36 29.25
CA VAL A 477 -10.50 -20.81 30.63
C VAL A 477 -11.99 -20.86 31.00
N PRO A 478 -12.61 -22.06 31.04
CA PRO A 478 -14.01 -22.21 31.44
C PRO A 478 -14.25 -21.65 32.84
N SER A 479 -15.47 -21.16 33.14
CA SER A 479 -15.80 -20.66 34.49
C SER A 479 -15.64 -21.73 35.57
N ASP A 480 -15.85 -22.99 35.22
CA ASP A 480 -15.73 -24.16 36.09
C ASP A 480 -14.36 -24.86 36.02
N TRP A 481 -13.32 -24.19 35.50
CA TRP A 481 -11.98 -24.77 35.33
C TRP A 481 -11.38 -25.35 36.61
N ARG A 482 -11.75 -24.82 37.80
CA ARG A 482 -11.31 -25.36 39.10
C ARG A 482 -11.93 -26.72 39.40
N ARG A 483 -13.17 -26.94 38.97
CA ARG A 483 -13.88 -28.22 39.11
C ARG A 483 -13.35 -29.24 38.11
N THR A 484 -13.19 -28.83 36.85
CA THR A 484 -12.72 -29.72 35.78
C THR A 484 -11.22 -29.97 35.83
N GLY A 485 -10.44 -29.05 36.42
CA GLY A 485 -8.98 -29.11 36.46
C GLY A 485 -8.34 -28.92 35.09
N ARG A 486 -9.00 -28.22 34.15
CA ARG A 486 -8.53 -28.09 32.76
C ARG A 486 -8.72 -26.70 32.19
N VAL A 487 -7.80 -26.32 31.31
CA VAL A 487 -7.97 -25.20 30.36
C VAL A 487 -7.93 -25.73 28.94
N THR A 488 -8.49 -24.97 28.00
CA THR A 488 -8.50 -25.36 26.59
C THR A 488 -7.84 -24.31 25.72
N GLY A 489 -7.34 -24.74 24.56
CA GLY A 489 -6.77 -23.86 23.56
C GLY A 489 -7.10 -24.33 22.15
N ILE A 490 -6.87 -23.44 21.19
CA ILE A 490 -7.04 -23.74 19.76
C ILE A 490 -5.83 -23.19 19.03
N ALA A 491 -5.10 -24.05 18.31
CA ALA A 491 -4.04 -23.64 17.41
C ALA A 491 -4.59 -23.40 16.00
N ARG A 492 -4.09 -22.37 15.32
CA ARG A 492 -4.49 -22.01 13.95
C ARG A 492 -3.32 -21.53 13.12
N GLN A 493 -3.35 -21.78 11.81
CA GLN A 493 -2.46 -21.12 10.87
C GLN A 493 -2.81 -19.64 10.78
N GLY A 494 -1.86 -18.76 11.09
CA GLY A 494 -2.06 -17.32 11.09
C GLY A 494 -3.22 -16.87 11.98
N ILE A 495 -3.62 -15.61 11.81
CA ILE A 495 -4.71 -15.01 12.58
C ILE A 495 -6.05 -15.44 12.01
N GLY A 496 -6.81 -16.22 12.77
CA GLY A 496 -8.16 -16.64 12.39
C GLY A 496 -8.22 -17.60 11.19
N GLY A 497 -7.13 -18.31 10.89
CA GLY A 497 -7.09 -19.30 9.82
C GLY A 497 -7.55 -20.71 10.22
N PRO A 498 -7.28 -21.71 9.36
CA PRO A 498 -7.54 -23.12 9.60
C PRO A 498 -6.93 -23.61 10.91
N ARG A 499 -7.49 -24.68 11.44
CA ARG A 499 -7.05 -25.26 12.71
C ARG A 499 -5.84 -26.16 12.50
N GLU A 500 -4.93 -26.17 13.47
CA GLU A 500 -3.63 -26.84 13.37
C GLU A 500 -3.54 -28.02 14.33
N ALA A 501 -3.50 -29.23 13.77
CA ALA A 501 -3.51 -30.49 14.50
C ALA A 501 -2.10 -30.96 14.88
N TRP A 502 -2.00 -31.82 15.89
CA TRP A 502 -0.77 -32.51 16.26
C TRP A 502 0.39 -31.62 16.70
N LEU A 503 0.09 -30.41 17.19
CA LEU A 503 1.06 -29.48 17.77
C LEU A 503 1.17 -29.71 19.28
N LYS A 504 2.39 -29.87 19.77
CA LYS A 504 2.65 -29.90 21.22
C LYS A 504 2.47 -28.51 21.81
N VAL A 505 1.60 -28.39 22.81
CA VAL A 505 1.28 -27.16 23.50
C VAL A 505 1.55 -27.31 24.99
N TRP A 506 2.32 -26.38 25.53
CA TRP A 506 2.68 -26.29 26.93
C TRP A 506 1.82 -25.27 27.67
N LEU A 507 1.48 -25.60 28.91
CA LEU A 507 0.98 -24.67 29.90
C LEU A 507 2.15 -24.01 30.63
N LEU A 508 2.19 -22.69 30.52
CA LEU A 508 3.10 -21.82 31.25
C LEU A 508 2.34 -21.20 32.42
N VAL A 509 2.95 -21.26 33.60
CA VAL A 509 2.37 -20.74 34.84
C VAL A 509 3.37 -19.83 35.52
N LYS A 510 2.93 -18.67 35.98
CA LYS A 510 3.72 -17.77 36.84
C LYS A 510 2.89 -17.37 38.05
N GLU A 511 3.28 -17.86 39.22
CA GLU A 511 2.69 -17.48 40.51
C GLU A 511 3.17 -16.08 40.94
N PRO A 512 2.43 -15.38 41.83
CA PRO A 512 2.85 -14.07 42.34
C PRO A 512 4.26 -14.12 42.92
N GLY A 513 5.13 -13.16 42.53
CA GLY A 513 6.53 -13.11 42.95
C GLY A 513 7.45 -14.19 42.35
N GLY A 514 6.90 -15.18 41.64
CA GLY A 514 7.66 -16.30 41.09
C GLY A 514 8.15 -16.10 39.66
N LYS A 515 8.98 -17.03 39.19
CA LYS A 515 9.37 -17.17 37.77
C LYS A 515 8.32 -17.96 36.99
N GLN A 516 8.23 -17.70 35.70
CA GLN A 516 7.39 -18.49 34.80
C GLN A 516 7.98 -19.89 34.62
N ARG A 517 7.14 -20.91 34.70
CA ARG A 517 7.51 -22.33 34.60
C ARG A 517 6.60 -23.09 33.63
N TRP A 518 7.16 -24.08 32.96
CA TRP A 518 6.47 -24.98 32.05
C TRP A 518 5.99 -26.17 32.86
N VAL A 519 4.68 -26.36 32.98
CA VAL A 519 4.12 -27.24 34.01
C VAL A 519 3.57 -28.54 33.43
N ARG A 520 2.79 -28.45 32.35
CA ARG A 520 2.16 -29.57 31.66
C ARG A 520 2.16 -29.30 30.16
N SER A 521 2.03 -30.35 29.35
CA SER A 521 1.76 -30.21 27.93
C SER A 521 0.68 -31.18 27.48
N ALA A 522 0.07 -30.88 26.35
CA ALA A 522 -0.79 -31.78 25.60
C ALA A 522 -0.65 -31.46 24.11
N THR A 523 -1.11 -32.38 23.26
CA THR A 523 -1.05 -32.22 21.81
C THR A 523 -2.41 -31.77 21.29
N THR A 524 -2.45 -30.89 20.28
CA THR A 524 -3.70 -30.53 19.62
C THR A 524 -4.29 -31.73 18.88
N SER A 525 -5.60 -31.92 18.95
CA SER A 525 -6.31 -32.97 18.20
C SER A 525 -6.40 -32.64 16.71
N SER A 526 -6.98 -33.55 15.92
CA SER A 526 -7.34 -33.32 14.50
C SER A 526 -8.14 -32.04 14.26
N THR A 527 -8.86 -31.56 15.27
CA THR A 527 -9.63 -30.31 15.21
C THR A 527 -8.85 -29.09 15.72
N GLY A 528 -7.53 -29.20 15.89
CA GLY A 528 -6.62 -28.18 16.42
C GLY A 528 -6.91 -27.71 17.86
N ARG A 529 -7.79 -28.42 18.58
CA ARG A 529 -8.09 -28.13 19.99
C ARG A 529 -7.11 -28.86 20.89
N VAL A 530 -6.67 -28.20 21.94
CA VAL A 530 -5.89 -28.83 23.01
C VAL A 530 -6.60 -28.61 24.34
N SER A 531 -6.54 -29.60 25.22
CA SER A 531 -6.98 -29.47 26.60
C SER A 531 -5.84 -29.83 27.51
N VAL A 532 -5.40 -28.89 28.36
CA VAL A 532 -4.22 -29.05 29.21
C VAL A 532 -4.67 -29.12 30.68
N PRO A 533 -4.23 -30.12 31.46
CA PRO A 533 -4.48 -30.16 32.89
C PRO A 533 -3.89 -28.96 33.62
N VAL A 534 -4.59 -28.43 34.62
CA VAL A 534 -4.16 -27.30 35.46
C VAL A 534 -4.38 -27.63 36.94
N ASN A 535 -3.56 -27.04 37.82
CA ASN A 535 -3.79 -27.13 39.25
C ASN A 535 -4.97 -26.24 39.67
N ARG A 536 -6.05 -26.83 40.17
CA ARG A 536 -7.24 -26.11 40.66
C ARG A 536 -6.99 -25.22 41.88
N PHE A 537 -5.84 -25.37 42.55
CA PHE A 537 -5.46 -24.62 43.75
C PHE A 537 -4.48 -23.46 43.48
N TYR A 538 -4.34 -23.01 42.23
CA TYR A 538 -3.52 -21.82 41.95
C TYR A 538 -4.02 -20.61 42.76
N LYS A 539 -3.06 -19.93 43.40
CA LYS A 539 -3.26 -18.72 44.20
C LYS A 539 -3.78 -17.57 43.32
N ARG A 540 -4.55 -16.66 43.91
CA ARG A 540 -4.94 -15.39 43.27
C ARG A 540 -3.71 -14.65 42.76
N GLY A 541 -3.79 -14.08 41.56
CA GLY A 541 -2.68 -13.42 40.88
C GLY A 541 -1.77 -14.35 40.08
N THR A 542 -1.96 -15.67 40.14
CA THR A 542 -1.27 -16.61 39.25
C THR A 542 -1.68 -16.35 37.80
N THR A 543 -0.71 -16.31 36.89
CA THR A 543 -0.96 -16.15 35.45
C THR A 543 -0.77 -17.47 34.71
N LEU A 544 -1.68 -17.75 33.78
CA LEU A 544 -1.69 -18.92 32.91
C LEU A 544 -1.57 -18.47 31.46
N ARG A 545 -0.76 -19.18 30.67
CA ARG A 545 -0.61 -18.97 29.23
C ARG A 545 -0.31 -20.30 28.54
N LEU A 546 -0.75 -20.45 27.30
CA LEU A 546 -0.34 -21.57 26.45
C LEU A 546 0.80 -21.14 25.54
N TYR A 547 1.69 -22.07 25.22
CA TYR A 547 2.82 -21.87 24.31
C TYR A 547 3.08 -23.12 23.48
N THR A 548 3.48 -22.92 22.24
CA THR A 548 4.15 -23.95 21.44
C THR A 548 5.43 -23.37 20.87
N SER A 549 6.49 -24.19 20.84
CA SER A 549 7.73 -23.87 20.13
C SER A 549 7.62 -24.08 18.63
N GLY A 550 6.51 -24.66 18.15
CA GLY A 550 6.40 -25.14 16.78
C GLY A 550 7.04 -26.51 16.59
N ASP A 551 7.30 -26.85 15.34
CA ASP A 551 7.97 -28.06 14.85
C ASP A 551 8.81 -27.72 13.60
N ALA A 552 9.21 -28.73 12.82
CA ALA A 552 10.01 -28.53 11.60
C ALA A 552 9.30 -27.67 10.54
N GLU A 553 7.97 -27.63 10.53
CA GLU A 553 7.19 -26.92 9.52
C GLU A 553 6.56 -25.63 10.05
N ARG A 554 6.16 -25.63 11.34
CA ARG A 554 5.29 -24.64 11.97
C ARG A 554 6.02 -23.87 13.06
N GLY A 555 5.67 -22.59 13.17
CA GLY A 555 6.34 -21.65 14.07
C GLY A 555 5.87 -21.70 15.52
N ALA A 556 6.53 -20.91 16.33
CA ALA A 556 6.18 -20.69 17.73
C ALA A 556 4.93 -19.81 17.86
N ALA A 557 4.16 -20.05 18.93
CA ALA A 557 3.00 -19.22 19.26
C ALA A 557 2.77 -19.16 20.76
N TYR A 558 2.19 -18.06 21.21
CA TYR A 558 1.70 -17.90 22.56
C TYR A 558 0.23 -17.49 22.57
N SER A 559 -0.52 -17.88 23.59
CA SER A 559 -1.89 -17.39 23.82
C SER A 559 -1.95 -16.01 24.46
N SER A 560 -3.14 -15.49 24.74
CA SER A 560 -3.32 -14.44 25.74
C SER A 560 -2.98 -14.95 27.15
N VAL A 561 -2.72 -14.03 28.07
CA VAL A 561 -2.51 -14.33 29.49
C VAL A 561 -3.85 -14.30 30.22
N PHE A 562 -4.13 -15.32 31.02
CA PHE A 562 -5.23 -15.34 31.98
C PHE A 562 -4.66 -15.15 33.40
N THR A 563 -5.25 -14.25 34.19
CA THR A 563 -4.88 -14.07 35.60
C THR A 563 -5.98 -14.65 36.48
N VAL A 564 -5.60 -15.59 37.35
CA VAL A 564 -6.48 -16.18 38.36
C VAL A 564 -6.96 -15.07 39.29
N ARG A 565 -8.27 -14.88 39.35
CA ARG A 565 -8.93 -13.89 40.19
C ARG A 565 -9.25 -14.44 41.57
#